data_AF-A0A0E4AY50-F1
#
_entry.id   AF-A0A0E4AY50-F1
#
_cell.length_a   1.000
_cell.length_b   1.000
_cell.length_c   1.000
_cell.angle_alpha   90.00
_cell.angle_beta   90.00
_cell.angle_gamma   90.00
#
_symmetry.space_group_name_H-M   'P 1'
#
loop_
_entity.id
_entity.type
_entity.pdbx_description
1 polymer ?
#
loop_
_entity_poly.entity_id
_entity_poly.type
_entity_poly.pdbx_seq_one_letter_code
_entity_poly.pdbx_strand_id
1 'polypeptide(L)'
;MKRTLGTWNRGARAYPGHRVVEVFGGQQYEQLFLDMTCLAEYRMFSVEEHRLEDYKQTRTGTVVEPPLQQSSSTELPKAGRLASLRGKGIEVHVGSQPPSDENTWTLPVKLISQHSEYFKAACLWNMTGEISLPEQDPIVFGLFVEWMYYKTYETFTLWSSPSIHARCWVLADYLLCNELKAYAMSRLFKDHMNNATLFGSAAISYKDVEYVCSVTAPDSKLREFYMDFVLDHFTDARMLLGNTAEWDKILQNDPQARLKLLEKMRSPSVSYTKSLEDYQKVNEPQGDSRLRMDVGLAGLSIAEKKTDIATAEQTGNNKLSQFSSDTPAFVPNPSPKIHTEQWSVSERKRNQQ
;
A
#
# COMPACT_ATOMS: atom_id res chain seq x y z
N MET A 1 -21.62 12.41 42.39
CA MET A 1 -21.13 13.45 41.47
C MET A 1 -20.30 12.78 40.38
N LYS A 2 -20.64 12.95 39.10
CA LYS A 2 -19.78 12.52 37.99
C LYS A 2 -18.64 13.53 37.88
N ARG A 3 -17.40 13.12 38.11
CA ARG A 3 -16.23 13.95 37.78
C ARG A 3 -16.09 13.96 36.27
N THR A 4 -16.39 15.08 35.65
CA THR A 4 -15.96 15.36 34.27
C THR A 4 -14.45 15.53 34.27
N LEU A 5 -13.75 14.75 33.44
CA LEU A 5 -12.31 14.92 33.22
C LEU A 5 -12.10 15.95 32.10
N GLY A 6 -11.30 16.97 32.39
CA GLY A 6 -10.95 18.04 31.46
C GLY A 6 -11.90 19.25 31.53
N THR A 7 -11.48 20.32 30.87
CA THR A 7 -12.14 21.63 30.82
C THR A 7 -13.27 21.69 29.78
N TRP A 8 -13.41 20.65 28.97
CA TRP A 8 -14.38 20.53 27.89
C TRP A 8 -15.58 19.66 28.31
N ASN A 9 -16.80 20.08 27.94
CA ASN A 9 -17.94 19.18 28.00
C ASN A 9 -17.72 18.07 26.98
N ARG A 10 -17.29 16.87 27.41
CA ARG A 10 -17.19 15.66 26.55
C ARG A 10 -18.36 14.69 26.75
N GLY A 11 -19.32 15.04 27.60
CA GLY A 11 -20.37 14.13 28.09
C GLY A 11 -21.82 14.58 27.86
N ALA A 12 -22.07 15.69 27.17
CA ALA A 12 -23.44 16.10 26.87
C ALA A 12 -23.99 15.21 25.76
N ARG A 13 -25.02 14.40 26.03
CA ARG A 13 -25.61 13.48 25.03
C ARG A 13 -26.32 14.19 23.86
N ALA A 14 -26.38 15.51 23.87
CA ALA A 14 -26.98 16.31 22.82
C ALA A 14 -26.12 17.57 22.62
N TYR A 15 -25.23 17.54 21.64
CA TYR A 15 -24.66 18.76 21.08
C TYR A 15 -25.55 19.18 19.91
N PRO A 16 -25.88 20.46 19.76
CA PRO A 16 -26.40 20.96 18.49
C PRO A 16 -25.29 20.77 17.46
N GLY A 17 -25.41 19.73 16.64
CA GLY A 17 -24.52 19.54 15.50
C GLY A 17 -25.00 20.44 14.36
N HIS A 18 -24.09 21.19 13.76
CA HIS A 18 -24.38 21.91 12.53
C HIS A 18 -23.95 21.04 11.34
N ARG A 19 -24.90 20.76 10.43
CA ARG A 19 -24.60 20.12 9.16
C ARG A 19 -24.13 21.18 8.18
N VAL A 20 -22.92 21.00 7.66
CA VAL A 20 -22.42 21.78 6.53
C VAL A 20 -22.44 20.86 5.32
N VAL A 21 -23.14 21.30 4.27
CA VAL A 21 -23.17 20.61 2.98
C VAL A 21 -22.16 21.33 2.09
N GLU A 22 -21.08 20.66 1.73
CA GLU A 22 -20.08 21.17 0.79
C GLU A 22 -20.21 20.45 -0.54
N VAL A 23 -20.07 21.19 -1.65
CA VAL A 23 -20.07 20.62 -3.00
C VAL A 23 -18.66 20.66 -3.55
N PHE A 24 -18.05 19.49 -3.75
CA PHE A 24 -16.73 19.36 -4.35
C PHE A 24 -16.83 18.45 -5.58
N GLY A 25 -16.45 18.97 -6.75
CA GLY A 25 -16.52 18.20 -8.01
C GLY A 25 -17.93 17.76 -8.44
N GLY A 26 -18.98 18.46 -7.99
CA GLY A 26 -20.38 18.12 -8.31
C GLY A 26 -20.99 17.03 -7.42
N GLN A 27 -20.25 16.51 -6.45
CA GLN A 27 -20.80 15.64 -5.39
C GLN A 27 -21.02 16.44 -4.10
N GLN A 28 -22.15 16.20 -3.43
CA GLN A 28 -22.47 16.77 -2.12
C GLN A 28 -21.87 15.92 -1.00
N TYR A 29 -21.17 16.56 -0.08
CA TYR A 29 -20.62 15.96 1.13
C TYR A 29 -21.28 16.62 2.34
N GLU A 30 -21.89 15.81 3.20
CA GLU A 30 -22.39 16.27 4.50
C GLU A 30 -21.30 16.04 5.56
N GLN A 31 -20.79 17.13 6.15
CA GLN A 31 -19.95 17.06 7.33
C GLN A 31 -20.76 17.48 8.57
N LEU A 32 -20.70 16.64 9.60
CA LEU A 32 -21.31 16.92 10.89
C LEU A 32 -20.26 17.58 11.80
N PHE A 33 -20.42 18.87 12.06
CA PHE A 33 -19.58 19.58 13.03
C PHE A 33 -20.25 19.52 14.40
N LEU A 34 -19.51 19.07 15.42
CA LEU A 34 -19.93 19.14 16.81
C LEU A 34 -19.31 20.37 17.48
N ASP A 35 -20.16 21.27 17.97
CA ASP A 35 -19.71 22.40 18.76
C ASP A 35 -19.21 21.91 20.12
N MET A 36 -17.88 21.95 20.31
CA MET A 36 -17.27 21.71 21.60
C MET A 36 -17.52 22.93 22.50
N THR A 37 -18.28 22.73 23.57
CA THR A 37 -18.48 23.76 24.60
C THR A 37 -17.58 23.49 25.80
N CYS A 38 -16.98 24.55 26.37
CA CYS A 38 -16.25 24.46 27.63
C CYS A 38 -17.23 24.42 28.82
N LEU A 39 -16.78 23.86 29.95
CA LEU A 39 -17.54 23.97 31.20
C LEU A 39 -17.63 25.45 31.60
N ALA A 40 -18.74 25.85 32.22
CA ALA A 40 -19.01 27.25 32.55
C ALA A 40 -17.89 27.91 33.38
N GLU A 41 -17.24 27.13 34.24
CA GLU A 41 -16.12 27.55 35.08
C GLU A 41 -14.82 27.87 34.31
N TYR A 42 -14.68 27.35 33.09
CA TYR A 42 -13.53 27.58 32.21
C TYR A 42 -13.86 28.50 31.02
N ARG A 43 -15.04 29.15 31.00
CA ARG A 43 -15.47 29.97 29.85
C ARG A 43 -14.55 31.15 29.52
N MET A 44 -13.79 31.62 30.51
CA MET A 44 -12.86 32.74 30.37
C MET A 44 -11.44 32.30 30.02
N PHE A 45 -11.17 31.01 29.93
CA PHE A 45 -9.83 30.52 29.61
C PHE A 45 -9.53 30.78 28.15
N SER A 46 -8.32 31.24 27.88
CA SER A 46 -7.71 31.15 26.57
C SER A 46 -7.50 29.68 26.17
N VAL A 47 -7.30 29.44 24.87
CA VAL A 47 -7.02 28.08 24.36
C VAL A 47 -5.82 27.44 25.06
N GLU A 48 -4.79 28.23 25.39
CA GLU A 48 -3.59 27.71 26.05
C GLU A 48 -3.83 27.37 27.52
N GLU A 49 -4.65 28.16 28.22
CA GLU A 49 -5.04 27.86 29.60
C GLU A 49 -5.89 26.58 29.68
N HIS A 50 -6.77 26.35 28.69
CA HIS A 50 -7.48 25.08 28.56
C HIS A 50 -6.53 23.89 28.40
N ARG A 51 -5.52 23.99 27.52
CA ARG A 51 -4.51 22.94 27.34
C ARG A 51 -3.73 22.66 28.63
N LEU A 52 -3.32 23.73 29.31
CA LEU A 52 -2.53 23.62 30.53
C LEU A 52 -3.32 22.94 31.66
N GLU A 53 -4.60 23.27 31.80
CA GLU A 53 -5.45 22.72 32.85
C GLU A 53 -5.81 21.24 32.59
N ASP A 54 -6.11 20.86 31.34
CA ASP A 54 -6.27 19.46 30.94
C ASP A 54 -4.99 18.64 31.24
N TYR A 55 -3.81 19.23 30.97
CA TYR A 55 -2.53 18.58 31.24
C TYR A 55 -2.28 18.36 32.74
N LYS A 56 -2.61 19.36 33.59
CA LYS A 56 -2.49 19.22 35.05
C LYS A 56 -3.41 18.11 35.58
N GLN A 57 -4.66 18.04 35.11
CA GLN A 57 -5.62 17.01 35.54
C GLN A 57 -5.15 15.61 35.15
N THR A 58 -4.53 15.46 33.97
CA THR A 58 -3.94 14.19 33.53
C THR A 58 -2.75 13.77 34.40
N ARG A 59 -2.00 14.75 34.94
CA ARG A 59 -0.81 14.52 35.77
C ARG A 59 -1.10 14.30 37.26
N THR A 60 -2.21 14.83 37.77
CA THR A 60 -2.59 14.74 39.20
C THR A 60 -3.61 13.66 39.51
N GLY A 61 -4.12 12.96 38.50
CA GLY A 61 -5.03 11.83 38.68
C GLY A 61 -4.35 10.62 39.33
N THR A 62 -4.73 10.32 40.57
CA THR A 62 -4.57 9.01 41.20
C THR A 62 -5.01 7.93 40.23
N VAL A 63 -4.12 6.97 39.95
CA VAL A 63 -4.37 5.82 39.09
C VAL A 63 -5.53 5.01 39.67
N VAL A 64 -6.74 5.28 39.19
CA VAL A 64 -7.83 4.31 39.21
C VAL A 64 -7.82 3.71 37.83
N GLU A 65 -7.23 2.51 37.73
CA GLU A 65 -7.22 1.70 36.52
C GLU A 65 -8.66 1.58 35.97
N PRO A 66 -8.90 1.95 34.70
CA PRO A 66 -10.07 1.44 34.01
C PRO A 66 -9.93 -0.09 33.84
N PRO A 67 -11.02 -0.87 33.72
CA PRO A 67 -10.93 -2.30 33.47
C PRO A 67 -10.30 -2.48 32.08
N LEU A 68 -9.01 -2.76 32.06
CA LEU A 68 -8.27 -3.15 30.88
C LEU A 68 -8.83 -4.51 30.42
N GLN A 69 -9.43 -4.51 29.23
CA GLN A 69 -9.48 -5.71 28.42
C GLN A 69 -8.04 -6.23 28.28
N GLN A 70 -7.80 -7.41 28.85
CA GLN A 70 -6.55 -8.15 28.73
C GLN A 70 -6.32 -8.54 27.27
N SER A 71 -5.74 -7.64 26.50
CA SER A 71 -4.89 -8.03 25.37
C SER A 71 -3.54 -8.44 25.96
N SER A 72 -3.31 -9.74 26.04
CA SER A 72 -2.05 -10.36 26.43
C SER A 72 -0.93 -9.91 25.48
N SER A 73 -0.31 -8.78 25.81
CA SER A 73 0.92 -8.34 25.17
C SER A 73 2.08 -8.99 25.93
N THR A 74 2.70 -9.96 25.29
CA THR A 74 3.96 -10.56 25.74
C THR A 74 5.02 -9.47 25.71
N GLU A 75 5.27 -8.84 26.86
CA GLU A 75 6.33 -7.82 27.01
C GLU A 75 7.71 -8.45 26.75
N LEU A 76 8.23 -8.22 25.54
CA LEU A 76 9.64 -8.42 25.24
C LEU A 76 10.50 -7.46 26.10
N PRO A 77 11.66 -7.88 26.61
CA PRO A 77 12.50 -7.04 27.46
C PRO A 77 12.94 -5.76 26.71
N LYS A 78 12.53 -4.59 27.22
CA LYS A 78 12.80 -3.25 26.65
C LYS A 78 14.29 -2.98 26.37
N ALA A 79 15.20 -3.68 27.07
CA ALA A 79 16.64 -3.56 26.88
C ALA A 79 17.13 -4.00 25.48
N GLY A 80 16.41 -4.91 24.81
CA GLY A 80 16.81 -5.40 23.48
C GLY A 80 16.60 -4.41 22.35
N ARG A 81 15.59 -3.53 22.44
CA ARG A 81 15.23 -2.61 21.34
C ARG A 81 16.25 -1.52 21.10
N LEU A 82 16.84 -0.93 22.15
CA LEU A 82 17.86 0.11 21.96
C LEU A 82 19.16 -0.44 21.37
N ALA A 83 19.41 -1.74 21.51
CA ALA A 83 20.59 -2.39 20.95
C ALA A 83 20.51 -2.59 19.43
N SER A 84 19.33 -2.53 18.80
CA SER A 84 19.18 -2.60 17.34
C SER A 84 19.35 -1.23 16.67
N LEU A 85 19.18 -0.14 17.41
CA LEU A 85 19.34 1.23 16.91
C LEU A 85 20.80 1.70 16.86
N ARG A 86 21.72 0.94 17.45
CA ARG A 86 23.15 1.26 17.46
C ARG A 86 23.85 0.62 16.26
N GLY A 87 24.88 1.29 15.73
CA GLY A 87 25.79 0.76 14.72
C GLY A 87 25.81 1.56 13.43
N LYS A 88 26.25 0.92 12.35
CA LYS A 88 26.35 1.51 11.01
C LYS A 88 24.94 1.85 10.48
N GLY A 89 24.78 3.06 9.97
CA GLY A 89 23.60 3.48 9.19
C GLY A 89 23.73 3.06 7.73
N ILE A 90 22.60 2.89 7.06
CA ILE A 90 22.48 2.71 5.62
C ILE A 90 21.46 3.69 5.08
N GLU A 91 21.77 4.32 3.95
CA GLU A 91 20.83 5.20 3.25
C GLU A 91 19.97 4.35 2.30
N VAL A 92 18.67 4.58 2.33
CA VAL A 92 17.69 3.93 1.47
C VAL A 92 16.97 5.01 0.68
N HIS A 93 17.15 5.00 -0.64
CA HIS A 93 16.46 5.91 -1.57
C HIS A 93 15.27 5.19 -2.19
N VAL A 94 14.08 5.79 -2.12
CA VAL A 94 12.83 5.16 -2.60
C VAL A 94 12.18 6.03 -3.68
N GLY A 95 11.61 5.39 -4.70
CA GLY A 95 10.94 6.08 -5.80
C GLY A 95 11.89 6.58 -6.90
N SER A 96 11.32 7.30 -7.87
CA SER A 96 12.00 7.68 -9.11
C SER A 96 13.28 8.48 -8.88
N GLN A 97 14.28 8.24 -9.72
CA GLN A 97 15.49 9.06 -9.77
C GLN A 97 15.23 10.40 -10.49
N PRO A 98 15.93 11.49 -10.10
CA PRO A 98 17.01 11.55 -9.10
C PRO A 98 16.49 11.46 -7.65
N PRO A 99 17.32 10.99 -6.71
CA PRO A 99 16.95 10.93 -5.30
C PRO A 99 16.53 12.32 -4.79
N SER A 100 15.42 12.38 -4.07
CA SER A 100 15.04 13.54 -3.27
C SER A 100 15.35 13.26 -1.81
N ASP A 101 15.79 14.28 -1.07
CA ASP A 101 16.00 14.18 0.38
C ASP A 101 14.72 13.72 1.11
N GLU A 102 13.55 14.10 0.59
CA GLU A 102 12.24 13.70 1.13
C GLU A 102 11.95 12.19 0.98
N ASN A 103 12.61 11.52 0.04
CA ASN A 103 12.45 10.09 -0.24
C ASN A 103 13.69 9.28 0.15
N THR A 104 14.48 9.80 1.09
CA THR A 104 15.71 9.15 1.56
C THR A 104 15.62 8.91 3.06
N TRP A 105 15.93 7.68 3.49
CA TRP A 105 15.95 7.29 4.90
C TRP A 105 17.33 6.79 5.30
N THR A 106 17.86 7.32 6.40
CA THR A 106 19.06 6.76 7.05
C THR A 106 18.64 5.83 8.18
N LEU A 107 18.83 4.52 8.01
CA LEU A 107 18.35 3.50 8.94
C LEU A 107 19.51 2.66 9.51
N PRO A 108 19.46 2.23 10.79
CA PRO A 108 20.47 1.33 11.33
C PRO A 108 20.45 -0.03 10.62
N VAL A 109 21.60 -0.49 10.11
CA VAL A 109 21.74 -1.78 9.40
C VAL A 109 21.19 -2.93 10.24
N LYS A 110 21.47 -2.94 11.54
CA LYS A 110 21.01 -3.99 12.46
C LYS A 110 19.49 -4.01 12.62
N LEU A 111 18.83 -2.85 12.62
CA LEU A 111 17.38 -2.75 12.73
C LEU A 111 16.70 -3.27 11.46
N ILE A 112 17.13 -2.79 10.29
CA ILE A 112 16.47 -3.14 9.03
C ILE A 112 16.72 -4.60 8.64
N SER A 113 17.93 -5.12 8.91
CA SER A 113 18.29 -6.53 8.69
C SER A 113 17.55 -7.49 9.61
N GLN A 114 17.09 -7.02 10.78
CA GLN A 114 16.29 -7.84 11.70
C GLN A 114 14.88 -8.09 11.17
N HIS A 115 14.33 -7.15 10.39
CA HIS A 115 12.94 -7.23 9.92
C HIS A 115 12.80 -7.68 8.47
N SER A 116 13.86 -7.59 7.66
CA SER A 116 13.81 -7.91 6.25
C SER A 116 15.01 -8.75 5.83
N GLU A 117 14.74 -9.97 5.34
CA GLU A 117 15.78 -10.82 4.78
C GLU A 117 16.35 -10.23 3.48
N TYR A 118 15.56 -9.46 2.73
CA TYR A 118 16.06 -8.66 1.59
C TYR A 118 17.13 -7.68 2.05
N PHE A 119 16.84 -6.83 3.04
CA PHE A 119 17.81 -5.84 3.51
C PHE A 119 19.00 -6.47 4.21
N LYS A 120 18.80 -7.57 4.94
CA LYS A 120 19.90 -8.34 5.51
C LYS A 120 20.87 -8.84 4.45
N ALA A 121 20.37 -9.35 3.32
CA ALA A 121 21.20 -9.71 2.18
C ALA A 121 21.84 -8.45 1.55
N ALA A 122 21.05 -7.44 1.21
CA ALA A 122 21.53 -6.22 0.56
C ALA A 122 22.64 -5.52 1.36
N CYS A 123 22.52 -5.43 2.69
CA CYS A 123 23.54 -4.85 3.57
C CYS A 123 24.86 -5.64 3.59
N LEU A 124 24.87 -6.93 3.28
CA LEU A 124 26.09 -7.73 3.20
C LEU A 124 26.87 -7.44 1.91
N TRP A 125 26.17 -7.23 0.80
CA TRP A 125 26.77 -7.01 -0.51
C TRP A 125 27.04 -5.53 -0.80
N ASN A 126 26.37 -4.63 -0.09
CA ASN A 126 26.46 -3.21 -0.32
C ASN A 126 27.64 -2.55 0.43
N MET A 127 28.71 -2.28 -0.31
CA MET A 127 29.89 -1.58 0.21
C MET A 127 29.70 -0.05 0.27
N THR A 128 28.86 0.54 -0.59
CA THR A 128 28.65 2.00 -0.64
C THR A 128 27.85 2.51 0.55
N GLY A 129 26.97 1.66 1.10
CA GLY A 129 26.08 2.06 2.19
C GLY A 129 24.82 2.78 1.70
N GLU A 130 24.46 2.60 0.43
CA GLU A 130 23.26 3.18 -0.20
C GLU A 130 22.45 2.10 -0.93
N ILE A 131 21.17 1.95 -0.62
CA ILE A 131 20.26 1.00 -1.29
C ILE A 131 19.20 1.80 -2.05
N SER A 132 18.99 1.50 -3.32
CA SER A 132 17.95 2.14 -4.13
C SER A 132 16.76 1.21 -4.35
N LEU A 133 15.54 1.75 -4.20
CA LEU A 133 14.25 1.10 -4.44
C LEU A 133 13.40 1.95 -5.39
N PRO A 134 13.77 2.05 -6.68
CA PRO A 134 13.21 3.05 -7.59
C PRO A 134 11.74 2.84 -7.93
N GLU A 135 11.26 1.60 -7.89
CA GLU A 135 9.89 1.23 -8.25
C GLU A 135 8.92 1.28 -7.06
N GLN A 136 9.44 1.52 -5.85
CA GLN A 136 8.64 1.48 -4.63
C GLN A 136 8.09 2.87 -4.29
N ASP A 137 6.92 2.90 -3.65
CA ASP A 137 6.29 4.16 -3.21
C ASP A 137 6.93 4.64 -1.89
N PRO A 138 7.49 5.87 -1.85
CA PRO A 138 8.03 6.48 -0.63
C PRO A 138 7.07 6.46 0.57
N ILE A 139 5.78 6.68 0.36
CA ILE A 139 4.75 6.70 1.42
C ILE A 139 4.61 5.29 2.02
N VAL A 140 4.53 4.27 1.17
CA VAL A 140 4.38 2.87 1.62
C VAL A 140 5.65 2.42 2.35
N PHE A 141 6.82 2.85 1.88
CA PHE A 141 8.08 2.60 2.59
C PHE A 141 8.14 3.31 3.94
N GLY A 142 7.66 4.55 4.03
CA GLY A 142 7.52 5.27 5.30
C GLY A 142 6.69 4.50 6.32
N LEU A 143 5.59 3.87 5.91
CA LEU A 143 4.77 3.01 6.80
C LEU A 143 5.51 1.74 7.24
N PHE A 144 6.36 1.16 6.38
CA PHE A 144 7.25 0.08 6.78
C PHE A 144 8.25 0.54 7.85
N VAL A 145 8.84 1.74 7.68
CA VAL A 145 9.74 2.34 8.69
C VAL A 145 9.01 2.54 10.01
N GLU A 146 7.85 3.19 10.00
CA GLU A 146 7.01 3.37 11.19
C GLU A 146 6.73 2.04 11.88
N TRP A 147 6.32 1.02 11.11
CA TRP A 147 6.06 -0.31 11.63
C TRP A 147 7.30 -0.99 12.22
N MET A 148 8.49 -0.81 11.64
CA MET A 148 9.71 -1.37 12.21
C MET A 148 9.97 -0.83 13.62
N TYR A 149 9.78 0.47 13.82
CA TYR A 149 10.00 1.13 15.11
C TYR A 149 8.88 0.83 16.13
N TYR A 150 7.62 0.91 15.71
CA TYR A 150 6.47 0.91 16.62
C TYR A 150 5.68 -0.39 16.63
N LYS A 151 5.91 -1.31 15.68
CA LYS A 151 5.13 -2.54 15.44
C LYS A 151 3.67 -2.28 15.05
N THR A 152 3.39 -1.04 14.66
CA THR A 152 2.14 -0.55 14.13
C THR A 152 2.46 0.58 13.16
N TYR A 153 1.54 0.85 12.24
CA TYR A 153 1.54 2.07 11.45
C TYR A 153 0.12 2.62 11.41
N GLU A 154 0.01 3.94 11.39
CA GLU A 154 -1.26 4.64 11.27
C GLU A 154 -1.48 5.15 9.85
N THR A 155 -2.73 5.12 9.41
CA THR A 155 -3.12 5.56 8.07
C THR A 155 -4.10 6.72 8.22
N PHE A 156 -3.63 7.93 7.94
CA PHE A 156 -4.47 9.14 8.01
C PHE A 156 -5.24 9.41 6.72
N THR A 157 -4.91 8.72 5.63
CA THR A 157 -5.58 8.88 4.34
C THR A 157 -6.90 8.10 4.33
N LEU A 158 -8.02 8.81 4.35
CA LEU A 158 -9.33 8.25 4.06
C LEU A 158 -9.37 7.81 2.60
N TRP A 159 -9.70 6.54 2.37
CA TRP A 159 -10.10 5.98 1.06
C TRP A 159 -9.06 6.07 -0.07
N SER A 160 -7.84 5.60 0.17
CA SER A 160 -6.93 5.30 -0.93
C SER A 160 -7.33 3.97 -1.60
N SER A 161 -7.76 4.03 -2.85
CA SER A 161 -7.78 2.86 -3.74
C SER A 161 -6.62 3.01 -4.75
N PRO A 162 -5.65 2.08 -4.77
CA PRO A 162 -5.66 0.80 -4.05
C PRO A 162 -5.43 0.93 -2.53
N SER A 163 -6.05 0.04 -1.75
CA SER A 163 -5.91 -0.02 -0.28
C SER A 163 -4.46 0.08 0.17
N ILE A 164 -4.17 1.05 1.05
CA ILE A 164 -2.81 1.24 1.60
C ILE A 164 -2.28 -0.01 2.31
N HIS A 165 -3.15 -0.80 2.94
CA HIS A 165 -2.78 -2.06 3.56
C HIS A 165 -2.38 -3.13 2.52
N ALA A 166 -3.06 -3.17 1.37
CA ALA A 166 -2.67 -4.05 0.27
C ALA A 166 -1.30 -3.66 -0.28
N ARG A 167 -1.04 -2.35 -0.44
CA ARG A 167 0.27 -1.85 -0.88
C ARG A 167 1.39 -2.18 0.10
N CYS A 168 1.13 -2.02 1.40
CA CYS A 168 2.08 -2.42 2.45
C CYS A 168 2.35 -3.94 2.42
N TRP A 169 1.33 -4.75 2.16
CA TRP A 169 1.51 -6.20 2.02
C TRP A 169 2.41 -6.54 0.83
N VAL A 170 2.21 -5.89 -0.32
CA VAL A 170 3.05 -6.08 -1.52
C VAL A 170 4.49 -5.67 -1.26
N LEU A 171 4.71 -4.51 -0.63
CA LEU A 171 6.05 -4.08 -0.23
C LEU A 171 6.69 -5.09 0.74
N ALA A 172 5.93 -5.59 1.71
CA ALA A 172 6.42 -6.56 2.68
C ALA A 172 6.81 -7.90 2.03
N ASP A 173 6.08 -8.32 0.99
CA ASP A 173 6.43 -9.48 0.17
C ASP A 173 7.74 -9.26 -0.58
N TYR A 174 7.88 -8.11 -1.25
CA TYR A 174 9.12 -7.72 -1.93
C TYR A 174 10.33 -7.68 -0.96
N LEU A 175 10.14 -7.11 0.23
CA LEU A 175 11.18 -7.00 1.25
C LEU A 175 11.41 -8.31 2.04
N LEU A 176 10.70 -9.39 1.74
CA LEU A 176 10.74 -10.64 2.51
C LEU A 176 10.49 -10.44 4.02
N CYS A 177 9.56 -9.55 4.37
CA CYS A 177 9.18 -9.20 5.74
C CYS A 177 7.84 -9.86 6.12
N ASN A 178 7.89 -11.12 6.54
CA ASN A 178 6.68 -11.91 6.86
C ASN A 178 5.85 -11.30 8.00
N GLU A 179 6.50 -10.70 9.00
CA GLU A 179 5.81 -10.02 10.11
C GLU A 179 4.97 -8.84 9.63
N LEU A 180 5.49 -8.00 8.72
CA LEU A 180 4.72 -6.90 8.13
C LEU A 180 3.62 -7.43 7.21
N LYS A 181 3.86 -8.49 6.43
CA LYS A 181 2.80 -9.13 5.60
C LYS A 181 1.62 -9.56 6.46
N ALA A 182 1.90 -10.26 7.57
CA ALA A 182 0.87 -10.73 8.48
C ALA A 182 0.11 -9.55 9.11
N TYR A 183 0.83 -8.50 9.54
CA TYR A 183 0.23 -7.29 10.10
C TYR A 183 -0.65 -6.55 9.08
N ALA A 184 -0.15 -6.32 7.87
CA ALA A 184 -0.90 -5.67 6.79
C ALA A 184 -2.15 -6.45 6.42
N MET A 185 -2.07 -7.79 6.36
CA MET A 185 -3.23 -8.66 6.15
C MET A 185 -4.25 -8.55 7.28
N SER A 186 -3.83 -8.50 8.55
CA SER A 186 -4.76 -8.29 9.68
C SER A 186 -5.51 -6.98 9.57
N ARG A 187 -4.82 -5.90 9.19
CA ARG A 187 -5.43 -4.57 9.02
C ARG A 187 -6.45 -4.59 7.89
N LEU A 188 -6.06 -5.15 6.75
CA LEU A 188 -6.91 -5.27 5.57
C LEU A 188 -8.16 -6.13 5.85
N PHE A 189 -7.98 -7.27 6.50
CA PHE A 189 -9.09 -8.13 6.93
C PHE A 189 -10.02 -7.39 7.89
N LYS A 190 -9.47 -6.67 8.89
CA LYS A 190 -10.27 -5.89 9.84
C LYS A 190 -11.07 -4.79 9.14
N ASP A 191 -10.47 -4.09 8.18
CA ASP A 191 -11.11 -3.00 7.46
C ASP A 191 -12.29 -3.47 6.60
N HIS A 192 -12.20 -4.66 6.01
CA HIS A 192 -13.23 -5.19 5.13
C HIS A 192 -14.25 -6.11 5.83
N MET A 193 -13.85 -6.84 6.87
CA MET A 193 -14.71 -7.83 7.55
C MET A 193 -15.32 -7.32 8.86
N ASN A 194 -14.58 -6.53 9.63
CA ASN A 194 -14.98 -6.18 11.00
C ASN A 194 -15.53 -4.75 11.12
N ASN A 195 -15.15 -3.84 10.22
CA ASN A 195 -15.57 -2.45 10.27
C ASN A 195 -16.89 -2.25 9.49
N ALA A 196 -17.99 -2.79 10.00
CA ALA A 196 -19.33 -2.56 9.45
C ALA A 196 -19.91 -1.16 9.77
N THR A 197 -19.15 -0.26 10.43
CA THR A 197 -19.80 0.83 11.17
C THR A 197 -19.04 2.17 11.16
N LEU A 198 -19.82 3.19 10.77
CA LEU A 198 -19.82 4.62 11.15
C LEU A 198 -19.19 5.67 10.23
N PHE A 199 -18.03 5.48 9.57
CA PHE A 199 -17.38 6.62 8.87
C PHE A 199 -16.70 6.34 7.51
N GLY A 200 -16.90 5.18 6.89
CA GLY A 200 -16.29 4.92 5.58
C GLY A 200 -16.64 3.54 5.07
N SER A 201 -16.84 3.43 3.76
CA SER A 201 -17.27 2.18 3.12
C SER A 201 -16.20 1.10 3.26
N ALA A 202 -16.56 -0.03 3.88
CA ALA A 202 -15.77 -1.28 3.90
C ALA A 202 -15.68 -1.94 2.51
N ALA A 203 -16.25 -1.30 1.49
CA ALA A 203 -16.36 -1.86 0.16
C ALA A 203 -15.00 -1.93 -0.54
N ILE A 204 -14.78 -3.05 -1.23
CA ILE A 204 -13.64 -3.26 -2.10
C ILE A 204 -13.96 -2.71 -3.49
N SER A 205 -13.08 -1.85 -4.02
CA SER A 205 -13.19 -1.38 -5.40
C SER A 205 -12.59 -2.39 -6.37
N TYR A 206 -13.13 -2.44 -7.58
CA TYR A 206 -12.52 -3.19 -8.69
C TYR A 206 -11.04 -2.79 -8.91
N LYS A 207 -10.67 -1.53 -8.62
CA LYS A 207 -9.28 -1.03 -8.72
C LYS A 207 -8.35 -1.70 -7.71
N ASP A 208 -8.85 -2.02 -6.51
CA ASP A 208 -8.06 -2.76 -5.51
C ASP A 208 -7.72 -4.16 -6.04
N VAL A 209 -8.72 -4.82 -6.63
CA VAL A 209 -8.58 -6.18 -7.17
C VAL A 209 -7.70 -6.19 -8.42
N GLU A 210 -7.90 -5.22 -9.33
CA GLU A 210 -7.06 -5.05 -10.53
C GLU A 210 -5.59 -4.81 -10.13
N TYR A 211 -5.34 -3.93 -9.17
CA TYR A 211 -4.00 -3.69 -8.63
C TYR A 211 -3.38 -4.98 -8.10
N VAL A 212 -4.04 -5.68 -7.18
CA VAL A 212 -3.50 -6.91 -6.57
C VAL A 212 -3.24 -7.98 -7.62
N CYS A 213 -4.13 -8.16 -8.60
CA CYS A 213 -3.92 -9.12 -9.69
C CYS A 213 -2.72 -8.77 -10.57
N SER A 214 -2.42 -7.48 -10.75
CA SER A 214 -1.30 -7.02 -11.59
C SER A 214 0.06 -7.13 -10.91
N VAL A 215 0.13 -7.00 -9.59
CA VAL A 215 1.40 -6.93 -8.83
C VAL A 215 1.74 -8.19 -8.04
N THR A 216 0.82 -9.14 -7.90
CA THR A 216 1.04 -10.36 -7.12
C THR A 216 0.94 -11.64 -7.94
N ALA A 217 1.58 -12.70 -7.45
CA ALA A 217 1.45 -14.03 -8.04
C ALA A 217 0.00 -14.56 -7.88
N PRO A 218 -0.47 -15.43 -8.81
CA PRO A 218 -1.82 -16.03 -8.75
C PRO A 218 -2.13 -16.77 -7.44
N ASP A 219 -1.11 -17.33 -6.79
CA ASP A 219 -1.17 -18.08 -5.54
C ASP A 219 -0.85 -17.23 -4.29
N SER A 220 -0.75 -15.90 -4.45
CA SER A 220 -0.52 -15.02 -3.32
C SER A 220 -1.73 -14.98 -2.38
N LYS A 221 -1.49 -14.96 -1.06
CA LYS A 221 -2.57 -14.83 -0.07
C LYS A 221 -3.35 -13.53 -0.17
N LEU A 222 -2.72 -12.46 -0.64
CA LEU A 222 -3.40 -11.20 -0.89
C LEU A 222 -4.43 -11.34 -2.02
N ARG A 223 -4.03 -11.93 -3.15
CA ARG A 223 -4.95 -12.17 -4.27
C ARG A 223 -6.05 -13.16 -3.90
N GLU A 224 -5.70 -14.21 -3.18
CA GLU A 224 -6.66 -15.18 -2.65
C GLU A 224 -7.72 -14.49 -1.78
N PHE A 225 -7.31 -13.66 -0.82
CA PHE A 225 -8.23 -12.89 0.02
C PHE A 225 -9.19 -12.01 -0.80
N TYR A 226 -8.68 -11.20 -1.72
CA TYR A 226 -9.52 -10.29 -2.51
C TYR A 226 -10.49 -11.06 -3.39
N MET A 227 -10.06 -12.17 -3.99
CA MET A 227 -10.94 -12.99 -4.83
C MET A 227 -12.00 -13.70 -4.00
N ASP A 228 -11.64 -14.30 -2.87
CA ASP A 228 -12.60 -14.96 -1.98
C ASP A 228 -13.66 -13.96 -1.47
N PHE A 229 -13.25 -12.73 -1.12
CA PHE A 229 -14.16 -11.65 -0.74
C PHE A 229 -15.10 -11.26 -1.89
N VAL A 230 -14.57 -11.05 -3.09
CA VAL A 230 -15.38 -10.71 -4.28
C VAL A 230 -16.41 -11.81 -4.56
N LEU A 231 -16.01 -13.08 -4.46
CA LEU A 231 -16.90 -14.21 -4.66
C LEU A 231 -18.04 -14.25 -3.64
N ASP A 232 -17.76 -13.99 -2.37
CA ASP A 232 -18.77 -13.99 -1.32
C ASP A 232 -19.73 -12.80 -1.37
N HIS A 233 -19.27 -11.67 -1.91
CA HIS A 233 -20.01 -10.40 -1.91
C HIS A 233 -20.42 -9.91 -3.31
N PHE A 234 -20.28 -10.72 -4.36
CA PHE A 234 -20.49 -10.30 -5.76
C PHE A 234 -21.85 -9.62 -6.02
N THR A 235 -22.89 -10.04 -5.29
CA THR A 235 -24.25 -9.51 -5.43
C THR A 235 -24.55 -8.32 -4.51
N ASP A 236 -23.66 -7.95 -3.59
CA ASP A 236 -23.85 -6.83 -2.66
C ASP A 236 -23.07 -5.60 -3.12
N ALA A 237 -23.76 -4.69 -3.81
CA ALA A 237 -23.20 -3.42 -4.29
C ALA A 237 -22.71 -2.48 -3.17
N ARG A 238 -23.04 -2.75 -1.91
CA ARG A 238 -22.50 -2.00 -0.76
C ARG A 238 -21.14 -2.51 -0.31
N MET A 239 -20.78 -3.72 -0.71
CA MET A 239 -19.52 -4.38 -0.36
C MET A 239 -18.52 -4.33 -1.52
N LEU A 240 -19.00 -4.10 -2.76
CA LEU A 240 -18.17 -4.01 -3.95
C LEU A 240 -18.46 -2.73 -4.74
N LEU A 241 -17.44 -1.91 -4.95
CA LEU A 241 -17.52 -0.69 -5.75
C LEU A 241 -17.04 -0.95 -7.18
N GLY A 242 -17.88 -0.60 -8.15
CA GLY A 242 -17.60 -0.73 -9.58
C GLY A 242 -18.87 -1.08 -10.34
N ASN A 243 -18.82 -0.95 -11.67
CA ASN A 243 -19.92 -1.37 -12.54
C ASN A 243 -19.68 -2.79 -13.10
N THR A 244 -20.72 -3.38 -13.69
CA THR A 244 -20.68 -4.75 -14.24
C THR A 244 -19.56 -4.96 -15.26
N ALA A 245 -19.24 -3.97 -16.09
CA ALA A 245 -18.22 -4.10 -17.13
C ALA A 245 -16.79 -4.11 -16.54
N GLU A 246 -16.55 -3.33 -15.49
CA GLU A 246 -15.29 -3.32 -14.76
C GLU A 246 -15.03 -4.67 -14.09
N TRP A 247 -16.05 -5.23 -13.43
CA TRP A 247 -15.96 -6.56 -12.81
C TRP A 247 -15.84 -7.68 -13.84
N ASP A 248 -16.58 -7.62 -14.95
CA ASP A 248 -16.48 -8.61 -16.04
C ASP A 248 -15.06 -8.64 -16.63
N LYS A 249 -14.43 -7.48 -16.85
CA LYS A 249 -13.04 -7.40 -17.31
C LYS A 249 -12.08 -8.14 -16.37
N ILE A 250 -12.21 -7.97 -15.06
CA ILE A 250 -11.36 -8.66 -14.07
C ILE A 250 -11.59 -10.18 -14.12
N LEU A 251 -12.85 -10.61 -14.14
CA LEU A 251 -13.22 -12.03 -14.16
C LEU A 251 -12.86 -12.73 -15.48
N GLN A 252 -12.83 -12.01 -16.61
CA GLN A 252 -12.34 -12.55 -17.88
C GLN A 252 -10.85 -12.89 -17.83
N ASN A 253 -10.06 -12.10 -17.10
CA ASN A 253 -8.62 -12.32 -16.93
C ASN A 253 -8.30 -13.44 -15.92
N ASP A 254 -9.29 -13.94 -15.19
CA ASP A 254 -9.14 -15.02 -14.21
C ASP A 254 -10.25 -16.08 -14.37
N PRO A 255 -10.05 -17.06 -15.29
CA PRO A 255 -11.05 -18.10 -15.55
C PRO A 255 -11.41 -18.92 -14.30
N GLN A 256 -10.48 -19.09 -13.37
CA GLN A 256 -10.73 -19.83 -12.12
C GLN A 256 -11.65 -19.04 -11.19
N ALA A 257 -11.43 -17.73 -11.04
CA ALA A 257 -12.35 -16.87 -10.30
C ALA A 257 -13.75 -16.88 -10.93
N ARG A 258 -13.85 -16.82 -12.26
CA ARG A 258 -15.13 -16.90 -12.96
C ARG A 258 -15.86 -18.21 -12.73
N LEU A 259 -15.16 -19.35 -12.75
CA LEU A 259 -15.75 -20.66 -12.46
C LEU A 259 -16.28 -20.74 -11.02
N LYS A 260 -15.48 -20.30 -10.04
CA LYS A 260 -15.90 -20.23 -8.63
C LYS A 260 -17.11 -19.32 -8.42
N LEU A 261 -17.19 -18.22 -9.16
CA LEU A 261 -18.35 -17.32 -9.10
C LEU A 261 -19.62 -18.02 -9.60
N LEU A 262 -19.55 -18.72 -10.73
CA LEU A 262 -20.68 -19.49 -11.24
C LEU A 262 -21.09 -20.60 -10.27
N GLU A 263 -20.13 -21.25 -9.62
CA GLU A 263 -20.38 -22.23 -8.57
C GLU A 263 -21.09 -21.61 -7.35
N LYS A 264 -20.61 -20.45 -6.88
CA LYS A 264 -21.26 -19.67 -5.81
C LYS A 264 -22.70 -19.31 -6.15
N MET A 265 -22.97 -18.88 -7.39
CA MET A 265 -24.33 -18.55 -7.84
C MET A 265 -25.25 -19.77 -7.88
N ARG A 266 -24.71 -20.97 -8.15
CA ARG A 266 -25.47 -22.22 -8.08
C ARG A 266 -25.70 -22.71 -6.66
N SER A 267 -24.77 -22.40 -5.76
CA SER A 267 -24.77 -22.86 -4.36
C SER A 267 -24.49 -21.68 -3.41
N PRO A 268 -25.48 -20.79 -3.17
CA PRO A 268 -25.27 -19.55 -2.41
C PRO A 268 -24.77 -19.75 -0.97
N SER A 269 -24.95 -20.94 -0.41
CA SER A 269 -24.53 -21.31 0.96
C SER A 269 -23.03 -21.53 1.14
N VAL A 270 -22.26 -21.68 0.04
CA VAL A 270 -20.81 -21.88 0.12
C VAL A 270 -20.13 -20.56 0.40
N SER A 271 -19.38 -20.42 1.51
CA SER A 271 -18.53 -19.24 1.75
C SER A 271 -17.09 -19.56 1.34
N TYR A 272 -16.47 -18.63 0.61
CA TYR A 272 -15.09 -18.73 0.16
C TYR A 272 -14.12 -18.01 1.09
N THR A 273 -14.57 -16.94 1.74
CA THR A 273 -13.76 -16.14 2.67
C THR A 273 -13.34 -17.00 3.85
N LYS A 274 -12.03 -17.12 4.05
CA LYS A 274 -11.41 -17.95 5.07
C LYS A 274 -11.15 -17.16 6.35
N SER A 275 -10.64 -17.86 7.36
CA SER A 275 -10.15 -17.21 8.57
C SER A 275 -8.93 -16.33 8.28
N LEU A 276 -8.68 -15.33 9.13
CA LEU A 276 -7.50 -14.47 9.02
C LEU A 276 -6.21 -15.31 9.05
N GLU A 277 -6.18 -16.34 9.89
CA GLU A 277 -5.05 -17.25 10.05
C GLU A 277 -4.71 -17.96 8.74
N ASP A 278 -5.70 -18.27 7.90
CA ASP A 278 -5.48 -18.91 6.60
C ASP A 278 -4.78 -17.99 5.59
N TYR A 279 -5.08 -16.69 5.64
CA TYR A 279 -4.45 -15.67 4.78
C TYR A 279 -3.09 -15.20 5.31
N GLN A 280 -2.79 -15.47 6.58
CA GLN A 280 -1.48 -15.16 7.17
C GLN A 280 -0.45 -16.28 7.03
N LYS A 281 -0.88 -17.50 6.67
CA LYS A 281 0.04 -18.60 6.41
C LYS A 281 1.05 -18.18 5.36
N VAL A 282 2.34 -18.33 5.70
CA VAL A 282 3.44 -18.10 4.77
C VAL A 282 3.21 -19.04 3.59
N ASN A 283 3.21 -18.50 2.37
CA ASN A 283 3.18 -19.33 1.17
C ASN A 283 4.37 -20.28 1.27
N GLU A 284 4.10 -21.58 1.38
CA GLU A 284 5.15 -22.57 1.19
C GLU A 284 5.72 -22.32 -0.20
N PRO A 285 7.05 -22.16 -0.33
CA PRO A 285 7.65 -21.94 -1.63
C PRO A 285 7.34 -23.17 -2.49
N GLN A 286 6.35 -23.06 -3.37
CA GLN A 286 6.09 -24.06 -4.38
C GLN A 286 7.28 -24.04 -5.34
N GLY A 287 8.25 -24.93 -5.10
CA GLY A 287 9.23 -25.48 -6.04
C GLY A 287 10.17 -24.54 -6.79
N ASP A 288 9.67 -23.46 -7.39
CA ASP A 288 10.35 -22.65 -8.41
C ASP A 288 10.34 -21.14 -8.13
N SER A 289 9.56 -20.64 -7.16
CA SER A 289 9.43 -19.18 -6.91
C SER A 289 10.65 -18.54 -6.25
N ARG A 290 11.64 -19.32 -5.83
CA ARG A 290 12.87 -18.82 -5.18
C ARG A 290 13.84 -18.12 -6.15
N LEU A 291 13.54 -18.14 -7.45
CA LEU A 291 14.29 -17.45 -8.50
C LEU A 291 13.70 -16.10 -8.93
N ARG A 292 12.67 -15.57 -8.25
CA ARG A 292 12.13 -14.23 -8.57
C ARG A 292 12.87 -13.05 -7.94
N MET A 293 13.95 -13.30 -7.18
CA MET A 293 15.02 -12.32 -7.17
C MET A 293 15.84 -12.59 -8.43
N ASP A 294 15.48 -11.92 -9.52
CA ASP A 294 16.50 -11.49 -10.46
C ASP A 294 17.47 -10.64 -9.64
N VAL A 295 18.49 -11.30 -9.09
CA VAL A 295 19.59 -10.66 -8.36
C VAL A 295 20.29 -9.61 -9.24
N GLY A 296 19.98 -9.59 -10.55
CA GLY A 296 20.35 -8.52 -11.49
C GLY A 296 19.59 -7.19 -11.33
N LEU A 297 18.48 -7.10 -10.59
CA LEU A 297 17.70 -5.85 -10.47
C LEU A 297 18.08 -4.98 -9.25
N ALA A 298 18.87 -5.50 -8.30
CA ALA A 298 19.31 -4.75 -7.11
C ALA A 298 20.38 -3.68 -7.40
N GLY A 299 20.46 -3.16 -8.63
CA GLY A 299 21.43 -2.12 -8.99
C GLY A 299 22.90 -2.54 -8.86
N LEU A 300 23.19 -3.84 -8.72
CA LEU A 300 24.54 -4.40 -8.71
C LEU A 300 25.11 -4.50 -10.13
N SER A 301 24.94 -3.43 -10.93
CA SER A 301 25.74 -3.21 -12.12
C SER A 301 27.14 -2.86 -11.62
N ILE A 302 27.97 -3.87 -11.35
CA ILE A 302 29.41 -3.67 -11.25
C ILE A 302 29.79 -3.01 -12.56
N ALA A 303 30.20 -1.74 -12.51
CA ALA A 303 30.82 -1.07 -13.63
C ALA A 303 31.98 -1.96 -14.09
N GLU A 304 31.80 -2.67 -15.22
CA GLU A 304 32.88 -3.36 -15.90
C GLU A 304 33.90 -2.31 -16.30
N LYS A 305 34.88 -2.12 -15.42
CA LYS A 305 36.03 -1.27 -15.67
C LYS A 305 36.89 -2.01 -16.69
N LYS A 306 36.58 -1.80 -17.97
CA LYS A 306 37.38 -2.20 -19.12
C LYS A 306 38.81 -1.67 -18.92
N THR A 307 39.67 -2.53 -18.41
CA THR A 307 41.10 -2.30 -18.30
C THR A 307 41.71 -2.87 -19.56
N ASP A 308 41.78 -2.03 -20.60
CA ASP A 308 42.58 -2.31 -21.78
C ASP A 308 44.06 -2.24 -21.36
N ILE A 309 44.65 -3.41 -21.10
CA ILE A 309 46.10 -3.61 -21.14
C ILE A 309 46.44 -3.82 -22.62
N ALA A 310 46.96 -2.78 -23.27
CA ALA A 310 47.70 -2.92 -24.51
C ALA A 310 49.09 -2.33 -24.31
N THR A 311 50.04 -3.23 -24.06
CA THR A 311 51.47 -2.99 -24.18
C THR A 311 51.81 -2.76 -25.65
N ALA A 312 52.62 -1.72 -25.91
CA ALA A 312 53.07 -1.28 -27.21
C ALA A 312 53.97 -2.31 -27.91
N GLU A 313 53.89 -2.37 -29.24
CA GLU A 313 55.09 -2.43 -30.08
C GLU A 313 54.84 -1.83 -31.48
N GLN A 314 55.89 -1.18 -31.98
CA GLN A 314 55.96 -0.31 -33.15
C GLN A 314 55.87 -1.07 -34.48
N THR A 315 55.48 -0.38 -35.55
CA THR A 315 56.29 -0.09 -36.77
C THR A 315 55.40 0.03 -38.01
N GLY A 316 55.58 1.10 -38.81
CA GLY A 316 55.32 1.03 -40.26
C GLY A 316 54.47 2.15 -40.87
N ASN A 317 55.15 3.08 -41.54
CA ASN A 317 54.64 4.12 -42.43
C ASN A 317 53.70 3.57 -43.55
N ASN A 318 52.68 4.32 -43.98
CA ASN A 318 52.65 5.13 -45.23
C ASN A 318 51.23 5.43 -45.77
N LYS A 319 51.09 6.67 -46.25
CA LYS A 319 50.33 7.19 -47.41
C LYS A 319 48.86 6.78 -47.71
N LEU A 320 48.02 7.81 -47.67
CA LEU A 320 47.18 8.35 -48.78
C LEU A 320 46.59 7.37 -49.82
N SER A 321 45.26 7.26 -49.84
CA SER A 321 44.45 7.43 -51.08
C SER A 321 42.96 7.54 -50.77
N GLN A 322 42.34 8.58 -51.34
CA GLN A 322 40.90 8.72 -51.56
C GLN A 322 40.34 7.48 -52.28
N PHE A 323 39.09 7.10 -52.02
CA PHE A 323 38.11 6.83 -53.08
C PHE A 323 36.68 6.91 -52.56
N SER A 324 35.85 7.43 -53.45
CA SER A 324 34.43 7.74 -53.36
C SER A 324 33.53 6.51 -53.50
N SER A 325 32.25 6.73 -53.16
CA SER A 325 31.03 6.27 -53.85
C SER A 325 30.15 5.21 -53.19
N ASP A 326 28.89 5.64 -53.08
CA ASP A 326 27.64 4.91 -53.29
C ASP A 326 26.93 4.17 -52.12
N THR A 327 26.02 4.95 -51.52
CA THR A 327 24.67 4.60 -51.05
C THR A 327 23.95 3.52 -51.88
N PRO A 328 23.00 2.78 -51.28
CA PRO A 328 21.62 3.25 -51.39
C PRO A 328 20.77 3.18 -50.12
N ALA A 329 19.77 4.06 -50.16
CA ALA A 329 18.77 4.37 -49.16
C ALA A 329 17.92 3.19 -48.69
N PHE A 330 17.66 3.17 -47.39
CA PHE A 330 16.67 2.31 -46.75
C PHE A 330 15.29 2.97 -46.88
N VAL A 331 14.36 2.29 -47.54
CA VAL A 331 12.96 2.70 -47.73
C VAL A 331 12.15 2.31 -46.48
N PRO A 332 11.36 3.22 -45.88
CA PRO A 332 10.44 2.86 -44.80
C PRO A 332 9.17 2.20 -45.37
N ASN A 333 8.82 1.05 -44.78
CA ASN A 333 7.63 0.26 -45.07
C ASN A 333 6.36 0.99 -44.57
N PRO A 334 5.23 0.99 -45.32
CA PRO A 334 4.04 1.75 -44.95
C PRO A 334 3.17 1.03 -43.91
N SER A 335 2.57 1.84 -43.04
CA SER A 335 1.59 1.46 -42.01
C SER A 335 0.33 0.79 -42.59
N PRO A 336 -0.30 -0.14 -41.85
CA PRO A 336 -1.51 -0.82 -42.28
C PRO A 336 -2.73 0.11 -42.27
N LYS A 337 -3.53 0.01 -43.35
CA LYS A 337 -4.79 0.73 -43.55
C LYS A 337 -5.85 0.25 -42.55
N ILE A 338 -6.37 1.18 -41.76
CA ILE A 338 -7.56 0.99 -40.92
C ILE A 338 -8.78 0.97 -41.85
N HIS A 339 -9.52 -0.14 -41.81
CA HIS A 339 -10.78 -0.31 -42.52
C HIS A 339 -11.90 0.32 -41.67
N THR A 340 -12.44 1.45 -42.11
CA THR A 340 -13.58 2.12 -41.48
C THR A 340 -14.87 1.45 -41.95
N GLU A 341 -15.44 0.55 -41.14
CA GLU A 341 -16.81 0.08 -41.35
C GLU A 341 -17.81 1.12 -40.84
N GLN A 342 -18.54 1.73 -41.76
CA GLN A 342 -19.71 2.55 -41.49
C GLN A 342 -20.86 1.67 -41.02
N TRP A 343 -21.25 1.77 -39.75
CA TRP A 343 -22.53 1.25 -39.27
C TRP A 343 -23.64 2.26 -39.56
N SER A 344 -24.57 1.85 -40.42
CA SER A 344 -25.79 2.59 -40.75
C SER A 344 -26.81 2.40 -39.62
N VAL A 345 -27.08 3.46 -38.86
CA VAL A 345 -28.19 3.49 -37.89
C VAL A 345 -29.49 3.74 -38.63
N SER A 346 -30.35 2.72 -38.68
CA SER A 346 -31.72 2.84 -39.17
C SER A 346 -32.63 3.38 -38.07
N GLU A 347 -33.05 4.64 -38.22
CA GLU A 347 -34.15 5.26 -37.46
C GLU A 347 -35.47 4.52 -37.72
N ARG A 348 -36.01 3.83 -36.71
CA ARG A 348 -37.42 3.44 -36.68
C ARG A 348 -38.21 4.43 -35.81
N LYS A 349 -38.85 5.39 -36.47
CA LYS A 349 -40.00 6.13 -35.97
C LYS A 349 -41.08 5.13 -35.55
N ARG A 350 -41.52 5.20 -34.29
CA ARG A 350 -42.77 4.59 -33.84
C ARG A 350 -43.67 5.74 -33.39
N ASN A 351 -44.71 5.98 -34.18
CA ASN A 351 -45.79 6.90 -33.93
C ASN A 351 -47.07 6.08 -33.73
N GLN A 352 -47.95 6.60 -32.86
CA GLN A 352 -49.34 6.19 -32.60
C GLN A 352 -49.46 4.97 -31.67
N GLN A 353 -50.29 4.98 -30.62
CA GLN A 353 -51.61 5.62 -30.50
C GLN A 353 -51.91 6.02 -29.06
#